data_AF-S3D7V9-F1
#
_entry.id   AF-S3D7V9-F1
#
_cell.length_a   1.000
_cell.length_b   1.000
_cell.length_c   1.000
_cell.angle_alpha   90.00
_cell.angle_beta   90.00
_cell.angle_gamma   90.00
#
_symmetry.space_group_name_H-M   'P 1'
#
loop_
_entity.id
_entity.type
_entity.pdbx_description
1 polymer ?
#
loop_
_entity_poly.entity_id
_entity_poly.type
_entity_poly.pdbx_seq_one_letter_code
_entity_poly.pdbx_strand_id
1 'polypeptide(L)'
;MFEPMLDQRNIFSPLLEKFLAHVTAHQSPFESCAEGSEEFQSWLKLLKSHPQFAIDMAISAGKNWNGTKPWDEEHRSAYTEEELDLNEIFAQQILERREEEEIEAAAKQHCIRSLIELQHLNRKDEH
;
A
#
# COMPACT_ATOMS: atom_id res chain seq x y z
N MET A 1 -11.76 2.84 29.54
CA MET A 1 -11.61 3.55 28.26
C MET A 1 -10.84 2.59 27.37
N PHE A 2 -11.54 1.86 26.50
CA PHE A 2 -10.95 0.80 25.68
C PHE A 2 -10.37 1.45 24.42
N GLU A 3 -9.07 1.29 24.19
CA GLU A 3 -8.44 1.56 22.91
C GLU A 3 -9.09 0.66 21.84
N PRO A 4 -9.35 1.16 20.62
CA PRO A 4 -9.82 0.32 19.55
C PRO A 4 -8.70 -0.66 19.18
N MET A 5 -8.96 -1.95 19.41
CA MET A 5 -8.18 -3.05 18.84
C MET A 5 -8.02 -2.78 17.34
N LEU A 6 -6.78 -2.58 16.90
CA LEU A 6 -6.41 -2.62 15.49
C LEU A 6 -6.96 -3.92 14.91
N ASP A 7 -7.98 -3.78 14.07
CA ASP A 7 -8.58 -4.88 13.34
C ASP A 7 -7.49 -5.48 12.44
N GLN A 8 -6.95 -6.64 12.81
CA GLN A 8 -5.93 -7.37 12.06
C GLN A 8 -6.46 -7.99 10.76
N ARG A 9 -7.55 -7.45 10.20
CA ARG A 9 -8.24 -7.95 9.00
C ARG A 9 -7.93 -7.10 7.78
N ASN A 10 -6.66 -6.85 7.50
CA ASN A 10 -6.14 -6.89 6.13
C ASN A 10 -4.62 -6.72 6.15
N ILE A 11 -3.90 -7.82 5.98
CA ILE A 11 -2.43 -7.80 5.87
C ILE A 11 -2.01 -7.30 4.47
N PHE A 12 -2.92 -7.34 3.50
CA PHE A 12 -2.66 -6.93 2.13
C PHE A 12 -3.32 -5.58 1.82
N SER A 13 -2.59 -4.74 1.09
CA SER A 13 -3.17 -3.51 0.56
C SER A 13 -4.23 -3.84 -0.49
N PRO A 14 -5.31 -3.04 -0.64
CA PRO A 14 -6.32 -3.27 -1.66
C PRO A 14 -5.75 -3.33 -3.09
N LEU A 15 -4.65 -2.62 -3.34
CA LEU A 15 -3.94 -2.65 -4.62
C LEU A 15 -3.27 -4.00 -4.88
N LEU A 16 -2.71 -4.63 -3.85
CA LEU A 16 -2.10 -5.95 -3.95
C LEU A 16 -3.17 -7.03 -4.20
N GLU A 17 -4.31 -6.97 -3.51
CA GLU A 17 -5.43 -7.90 -3.75
C GLU A 17 -5.93 -7.81 -5.19
N LYS A 18 -6.10 -6.59 -5.70
CA LYS A 18 -6.46 -6.32 -7.09
C LYS A 18 -5.42 -6.88 -8.07
N PHE A 19 -4.12 -6.69 -7.79
CA PHE A 19 -3.05 -7.26 -8.62
C PHE A 19 -3.12 -8.79 -8.66
N LEU A 20 -3.25 -9.44 -7.49
CA LEU A 20 -3.35 -10.89 -7.40
C LEU A 20 -4.56 -11.44 -8.15
N ALA A 21 -5.70 -10.75 -8.07
CA ALA A 21 -6.91 -11.13 -8.81
C ALA A 21 -6.69 -11.04 -10.33
N HIS A 22 -6.04 -9.97 -10.81
CA HIS A 22 -5.72 -9.81 -12.23
C HIS A 22 -4.73 -10.87 -12.73
N VAL A 23 -3.67 -11.14 -11.96
CA VAL A 23 -2.66 -12.15 -12.31
C VAL A 23 -3.29 -13.54 -12.37
N THR A 24 -4.08 -13.88 -11.35
CA THR A 24 -4.73 -15.19 -11.26
C THR A 24 -5.76 -15.37 -12.38
N ALA A 25 -6.56 -14.33 -12.67
CA ALA A 25 -7.51 -14.36 -13.78
C ALA A 25 -6.80 -14.55 -15.13
N HIS A 26 -5.65 -13.88 -15.35
CA HIS A 26 -4.87 -14.03 -16.58
C HIS A 26 -4.23 -15.43 -16.73
N GLN A 27 -3.86 -16.07 -15.62
CA GLN A 27 -3.29 -17.42 -15.65
C GLN A 27 -4.34 -18.53 -15.85
N SER A 28 -5.63 -18.22 -15.73
CA SER A 28 -6.74 -19.16 -15.91
C SER A 28 -6.51 -20.51 -15.19
N PRO A 29 -6.39 -20.54 -13.85
CA PRO A 29 -6.07 -21.76 -13.11
C PRO A 29 -7.07 -22.91 -13.37
N PHE A 30 -8.34 -22.60 -13.65
CA PHE A 30 -9.37 -23.61 -13.95
C PHE A 30 -9.31 -24.17 -15.38
N GLU A 31 -8.60 -23.51 -16.29
CA GLU A 31 -8.36 -24.03 -17.65
C GLU A 31 -7.10 -24.90 -17.69
N SER A 32 -6.13 -24.63 -16.81
CA SER A 32 -4.85 -25.35 -16.73
C SER A 32 -4.86 -26.53 -15.77
N CYS A 33 -5.74 -26.53 -14.76
CA CYS A 33 -5.89 -27.64 -13.82
C CYS A 33 -6.90 -28.67 -14.34
N ALA A 34 -6.60 -29.96 -14.16
CA ALA A 34 -7.57 -31.02 -14.44
C ALA A 34 -8.71 -30.99 -13.41
N GLU A 35 -9.95 -31.10 -13.87
CA GLU A 35 -11.11 -31.14 -12.96
C GLU A 35 -10.98 -32.31 -11.97
N GLY A 36 -11.10 -32.00 -10.68
CA GLY A 36 -10.95 -32.98 -9.61
C GLY A 36 -9.51 -33.22 -9.13
N SER A 37 -8.50 -32.59 -9.73
CA SER A 37 -7.12 -32.64 -9.21
C SER A 37 -7.00 -31.96 -7.84
N GLU A 38 -5.91 -32.24 -7.12
CA GLU A 38 -5.63 -31.60 -5.83
C GLU A 38 -5.50 -30.08 -5.96
N GLU A 39 -4.88 -29.62 -7.05
CA GLU A 39 -4.75 -28.20 -7.37
C GLU A 39 -6.12 -27.56 -7.64
N PHE A 40 -6.98 -28.21 -8.42
CA PHE A 40 -8.34 -27.74 -8.67
C PHE A 40 -9.15 -27.61 -7.37
N GLN A 41 -9.07 -28.62 -6.49
CA GLN A 41 -9.74 -28.59 -5.19
C GLN A 41 -9.16 -27.50 -4.26
N SER A 42 -7.86 -27.27 -4.33
CA SER A 42 -7.18 -26.22 -3.57
C SER A 42 -7.66 -24.83 -3.99
N TRP A 43 -7.78 -24.59 -5.30
CA TRP A 43 -8.36 -23.36 -5.82
C TRP A 43 -9.82 -23.18 -5.39
N LEU A 44 -10.65 -24.22 -5.50
CA LEU A 44 -12.03 -24.17 -5.02
C LEU A 44 -12.13 -23.84 -3.53
N LYS A 45 -11.26 -24.42 -2.71
CA LYS A 45 -11.21 -24.15 -1.26
C LYS A 45 -10.83 -22.70 -0.99
N LEU A 46 -9.84 -22.16 -1.72
CA LEU A 46 -9.38 -20.78 -1.60
C LEU A 46 -10.48 -19.77 -1.99
N LEU A 47 -11.18 -20.02 -3.11
CA LEU A 47 -12.28 -19.15 -3.55
C LEU A 47 -13.50 -19.22 -2.62
N LYS A 48 -13.75 -20.38 -2.00
CA LYS A 48 -14.81 -20.52 -0.98
C LYS A 48 -14.47 -19.77 0.31
N SER A 49 -13.20 -19.76 0.73
CA SER A 49 -12.78 -19.03 1.93
C SER A 49 -12.63 -17.53 1.70
N HIS A 50 -12.37 -17.10 0.45
CA HIS A 50 -12.21 -15.70 0.07
C HIS A 50 -13.18 -15.33 -1.07
N PRO A 51 -14.49 -15.20 -0.78
CA PRO A 51 -15.50 -14.97 -1.80
C PRO A 51 -15.30 -13.64 -2.53
N GLN A 52 -14.78 -12.61 -1.85
CA GLN A 52 -14.48 -11.32 -2.47
C GLN A 52 -13.40 -11.47 -3.55
N PHE A 53 -12.31 -12.18 -3.25
CA PHE A 53 -11.26 -12.48 -4.23
C PHE A 53 -11.81 -13.25 -5.43
N ALA A 54 -12.77 -14.17 -5.22
CA ALA A 54 -13.42 -14.88 -6.31
C ALA A 54 -14.23 -13.94 -7.23
N ILE A 55 -14.94 -12.97 -6.65
CA ILE A 55 -15.65 -11.92 -7.41
C ILE A 55 -14.66 -11.07 -8.20
N ASP A 56 -13.58 -10.62 -7.56
CA ASP A 56 -12.57 -9.77 -8.19
C ASP A 56 -11.86 -10.49 -9.34
N MET A 57 -11.55 -11.77 -9.16
CA MET A 57 -11.01 -12.64 -10.21
C MET A 57 -11.99 -12.78 -11.38
N ALA A 58 -13.29 -12.99 -11.11
CA ALA A 58 -14.30 -13.10 -12.17
C ALA A 58 -14.50 -11.80 -12.96
N ILE A 59 -14.50 -10.64 -12.27
CA ILE A 59 -14.52 -9.32 -12.92
C ILE A 59 -13.28 -9.13 -13.80
N SER A 60 -12.12 -9.60 -13.32
CA SER A 60 -10.85 -9.43 -14.00
C SER A 60 -10.66 -10.36 -15.20
N ALA A 61 -11.30 -11.53 -15.20
CA ALA A 61 -11.29 -12.46 -16.33
C ALA A 61 -11.90 -11.84 -17.61
N GLY A 62 -12.79 -10.87 -17.47
CA GLY A 62 -13.36 -10.11 -18.59
C GLY A 62 -12.46 -9.00 -19.15
N LYS A 63 -11.29 -8.73 -18.53
CA LYS A 63 -10.39 -7.68 -19.00
C LYS A 63 -9.58 -8.14 -20.21
N ASN A 64 -9.68 -7.37 -21.29
CA ASN A 64 -8.82 -7.55 -22.44
C ASN A 64 -7.51 -6.77 -22.23
N TRP A 65 -6.41 -7.52 -22.10
CA TRP A 65 -5.07 -6.96 -21.96
C TRP A 65 -4.40 -6.62 -23.30
N ASN A 66 -5.06 -6.78 -24.45
CA ASN A 66 -4.55 -6.39 -25.78
C ASN A 66 -3.12 -6.93 -26.09
N GLY A 67 -2.77 -8.11 -25.58
CA GLY A 67 -1.46 -8.74 -25.77
C GLY A 67 -0.42 -8.40 -24.69
N THR A 68 -0.75 -7.54 -23.74
CA THR A 68 0.08 -7.25 -22.57
C THR A 68 -0.39 -8.05 -21.35
N LYS A 69 0.31 -7.89 -20.23
CA LYS A 69 0.10 -8.67 -19.00
C LYS A 69 -0.11 -7.74 -17.82
N PRO A 70 -0.81 -8.21 -16.77
CA PRO A 70 -1.03 -7.40 -15.57
C PRO A 70 0.25 -6.88 -14.89
N TRP A 71 1.39 -7.53 -15.09
CA TRP A 71 2.68 -7.15 -14.52
C TRP A 71 3.58 -6.35 -15.47
N ASP A 72 3.10 -5.98 -16.66
CA ASP A 72 3.84 -5.12 -17.57
C ASP A 72 3.87 -3.68 -17.04
N GLU A 73 4.97 -2.95 -17.29
CA GLU A 73 5.23 -1.62 -16.72
C GLU A 73 4.12 -0.61 -17.02
N GLU A 74 3.48 -0.72 -18.18
CA GLU A 74 2.35 0.13 -18.59
C GLU A 74 1.15 0.06 -17.63
N HIS A 75 1.01 -1.02 -16.86
CA HIS A 75 -0.06 -1.21 -15.87
C HIS A 75 0.40 -1.02 -14.43
N ARG A 76 1.71 -0.78 -14.19
CA ARG A 76 2.27 -0.70 -12.83
C ARG A 76 1.53 0.29 -11.95
N SER A 77 1.21 1.46 -12.49
CA SER A 77 0.47 2.53 -11.79
C SER A 77 -0.92 2.10 -11.31
N ALA A 78 -1.50 1.03 -11.86
CA ALA A 78 -2.79 0.50 -11.41
C ALA A 78 -2.70 -0.31 -10.10
N TYR A 79 -1.49 -0.63 -9.65
CA TYR A 79 -1.19 -1.49 -8.49
C TYR A 79 -0.18 -0.89 -7.51
N THR A 80 0.47 0.21 -7.86
CA THR A 80 1.35 0.95 -6.95
C THR A 80 0.64 2.19 -6.46
N GLU A 81 0.87 2.56 -5.20
CA GLU A 81 0.51 3.88 -4.72
C GLU A 81 1.34 4.93 -5.47
N GLU A 82 0.81 6.15 -5.55
CA GLU A 82 1.54 7.26 -6.14
C GLU A 82 2.79 7.55 -5.28
N GLU A 83 3.97 7.40 -5.88
CA GLU A 83 5.21 7.78 -5.24
C GLU A 83 5.22 9.31 -5.14
N LEU A 84 5.00 9.83 -3.93
CA LEU A 84 5.13 11.27 -3.67
C LEU A 84 6.57 11.70 -3.93
N ASP A 85 6.77 12.80 -4.67
CA ASP A 85 8.10 13.34 -4.90
C ASP A 85 8.70 13.76 -3.55
N LEU A 86 9.81 13.13 -3.19
CA LEU A 86 10.55 13.44 -1.98
C LEU A 86 10.96 14.92 -1.93
N ASN A 87 11.23 15.55 -3.08
CA ASN A 87 11.54 16.97 -3.14
C ASN A 87 10.32 17.84 -2.82
N GLU A 88 9.12 17.44 -3.25
CA GLU A 88 7.89 18.15 -2.92
C GLU A 88 7.55 17.98 -1.43
N ILE A 89 7.67 16.77 -0.88
CA ILE A 89 7.50 16.53 0.57
C ILE A 89 8.52 17.36 1.35
N PHE A 90 9.77 17.36 0.92
CA PHE A 90 10.83 18.08 1.60
C PHE A 90 10.66 19.60 1.49
N ALA A 91 10.26 20.10 0.31
CA ALA A 91 9.93 21.51 0.11
C ALA A 91 8.72 21.91 0.96
N GLN A 92 7.69 21.07 1.06
CA GLN A 92 6.56 21.31 1.95
C GLN A 92 7.02 21.36 3.42
N GLN A 93 7.86 20.43 3.86
CA GLN A 93 8.43 20.46 5.23
C GLN A 93 9.32 21.68 5.48
N ILE A 94 10.05 22.16 4.47
CA ILE A 94 10.83 23.41 4.54
C ILE A 94 9.92 24.64 4.55
N LEU A 95 8.83 24.65 3.79
CA LEU A 95 7.88 25.77 3.75
C LEU A 95 7.01 25.81 5.01
N GLU A 96 6.76 24.66 5.63
CA GLU A 96 6.17 24.50 6.96
C GLU A 96 7.17 24.78 8.09
N ARG A 97 8.38 25.24 7.77
CA ARG A 97 9.39 25.59 8.78
C ARG A 97 8.83 26.67 9.69
N ARG A 98 8.77 26.33 10.97
CA ARG A 98 8.32 27.22 12.02
C ARG A 98 9.45 28.16 12.43
N GLU A 99 9.09 29.31 12.96
CA GLU A 99 10.05 30.21 13.58
C GLU A 99 10.70 29.52 14.79
N GLU A 100 11.98 29.77 15.01
CA GLU A 100 12.77 29.13 16.06
C GLU A 100 12.16 29.35 17.46
N GLU A 101 11.64 30.55 17.71
CA GLU A 101 10.95 30.91 18.95
C GLU A 101 9.71 30.03 19.21
N GLU A 102 8.96 29.68 18.15
CA GLU A 102 7.79 28.81 18.27
C GLU A 102 8.18 27.35 18.54
N ILE A 103 9.29 26.91 17.95
CA ILE A 103 9.86 25.58 18.16
C ILE A 103 10.32 25.47 19.61
N GLU A 104 11.05 26.47 20.12
CA GLU A 104 11.46 26.53 21.52
C GLU A 104 10.27 26.52 22.49
N ALA A 105 9.24 27.34 22.23
CA ALA A 105 8.06 27.42 23.08
C ALA A 105 7.32 26.07 23.14
N ALA A 106 7.17 25.39 22.00
CA ALA A 106 6.54 24.07 21.93
C ALA A 106 7.43 22.95 22.53
N ALA A 107 8.76 23.04 22.39
CA ALA A 107 9.70 22.12 23.02
C ALA A 107 9.66 22.22 24.56
N LYS A 108 9.55 23.45 25.11
CA LYS A 108 9.34 23.70 26.55
C LYS A 108 8.03 23.10 27.08
N GLN A 109 7.05 22.86 26.20
CA GLN A 109 5.80 22.15 26.51
C GLN A 109 5.87 20.63 26.27
N HIS A 110 7.07 20.06 26.08
CA HIS A 110 7.30 18.63 25.82
C HIS A 110 6.67 18.10 24.51
N CYS A 111 6.47 18.95 23.50
CA CYS A 111 6.12 18.48 22.16
C CYS A 111 7.31 17.72 21.55
N ILE A 112 7.16 16.41 21.32
CA ILE A 112 8.21 15.53 20.81
C ILE A 112 8.76 16.02 19.46
N ARG A 113 7.87 16.44 18.55
CA ARG A 113 8.26 17.00 17.25
C ARG A 113 9.23 18.18 17.43
N SER A 114 8.87 19.14 18.28
CA SER A 114 9.66 20.36 18.49
C SER A 114 10.96 20.11 19.26
N LEU A 115 11.03 19.10 20.13
CA LEU A 115 12.29 18.69 20.76
C LEU A 115 13.31 18.16 19.74
N ILE A 116 12.86 17.32 18.81
CA ILE A 116 13.72 16.78 17.73
C ILE A 116 14.16 17.90 16.79
N GLU A 117 13.24 18.79 16.44
CA GLU A 117 13.50 19.93 15.55
C GLU A 117 14.51 20.91 16.17
N LEU A 118 14.36 21.25 17.46
CA LEU A 118 15.31 22.09 18.19
C LEU A 118 16.70 21.45 18.30
N GLN A 119 16.78 20.14 18.54
CA GLN A 119 18.05 19.42 18.55
C GLN A 119 18.75 19.45 17.17
N HIS A 120 17.98 19.41 16.09
CA HIS A 120 18.52 19.51 14.74
C HIS A 120 19.03 20.92 14.41
N LEU A 121 18.33 21.98 14.85
CA LEU A 121 18.77 23.37 14.70
C LEU A 121 20.08 23.62 15.45
N ASN A 122 20.15 23.24 16.73
CA ASN A 122 21.35 23.43 17.54
C ASN A 122 22.60 22.71 16.99
N ARG A 123 22.43 21.63 16.21
CA ARG A 123 23.54 20.93 15.54
C ARG A 123 24.13 21.69 14.36
N LYS A 124 23.35 22.56 13.70
CA LYS A 124 23.84 23.34 12.55
C LYS A 124 24.77 24.48 12.99
N ASP A 125 24.64 24.95 14.22
CA ASP A 125 25.47 26.03 14.77
C ASP A 125 26.83 25.55 15.31
N GLU A 126 27.08 24.24 15.32
CA GLU A 126 28.33 23.62 15.79
C GLU A 126 29.37 23.36 14.66
N HIS A 127 29.09 23.75 13.41
CA HIS A 127 29.98 23.63 12.24
C HIS A 127 30.22 24.96 11.54
#